data_AF-A0A6G2J6P1-F1
#
_entry.id   AF-A0A6G2J6P1-F1
#
_cell.length_a   1.000
_cell.length_b   1.000
_cell.length_c   1.000
_cell.angle_alpha   90.00
_cell.angle_beta   90.00
_cell.angle_gamma   90.00
#
_symmetry.space_group_name_H-M   'P 1'
#
loop_
_entity.id
_entity.type
_entity.pdbx_description
1 polymer ?
#
loop_
_entity_poly.entity_id
_entity_poly.type
_entity_poly.pdbx_seq_one_letter_code
_entity_poly.pdbx_strand_id
1 'polypeptide(L)'
;MTDMDIHVESVDGSQMAAKITGRFEIGDDSFEFSAIAFGRIGGQNIGAKLTKKTIKEIKSLGYDPDEIIDTLQHNLIQGRLNLPEGLQRESFADS
;
A
#
# COMPACT_ATOMS: atom_id res chain seq x y z
N MET A 1 -12.81 -9.07 4.27
CA MET A 1 -11.45 -8.64 3.95
C MET A 1 -10.97 -9.47 2.79
N THR A 2 -10.67 -8.82 1.67
CA THR A 2 -10.14 -9.47 0.46
C THR A 2 -8.72 -9.95 0.74
N ASP A 3 -8.41 -11.20 0.41
CA ASP A 3 -7.04 -11.71 0.48
C ASP A 3 -6.21 -11.02 -0.61
N MET A 4 -5.10 -10.41 -0.21
CA MET A 4 -4.28 -9.56 -1.05
C MET A 4 -2.82 -9.69 -0.64
N ASP A 5 -1.95 -9.99 -1.61
CA ASP A 5 -0.51 -9.85 -1.41
C ASP A 5 -0.05 -8.45 -1.84
N ILE A 6 0.84 -7.83 -1.08
CA ILE A 6 1.34 -6.48 -1.33
C ILE A 6 2.84 -6.53 -1.47
N HIS A 7 3.32 -6.08 -2.63
CA HIS A 7 4.72 -5.90 -2.94
C HIS A 7 5.06 -4.42 -3.02
N VAL A 8 5.87 -3.93 -2.09
CA VAL A 8 6.45 -2.59 -2.17
C VAL A 8 7.64 -2.62 -3.12
N GLU A 9 7.68 -1.65 -4.04
CA GLU A 9 8.78 -1.51 -5.00
C GLU A 9 9.73 -0.39 -4.58
N SER A 10 9.18 0.70 -4.06
CA SER A 10 9.98 1.85 -3.61
C SER A 10 9.30 2.59 -2.48
N VAL A 11 10.12 3.13 -1.58
CA VAL A 11 9.71 4.09 -0.58
C VAL A 11 10.65 5.29 -0.65
N ASP A 12 10.08 6.47 -0.85
CA ASP A 12 10.80 7.73 -0.97
C ASP A 12 10.22 8.75 -0.01
N GLY A 13 11.05 9.35 0.84
CA GLY A 13 10.62 10.42 1.75
C GLY A 13 11.32 10.41 3.10
N SER A 14 10.71 11.09 4.06
CA SER A 14 11.25 11.31 5.41
C SER A 14 10.34 10.72 6.49
N GLN A 15 10.78 10.79 7.74
CA GLN A 15 9.98 10.34 8.88
C GLN A 15 8.61 11.02 8.97
N MET A 16 8.49 12.28 8.52
CA MET A 16 7.22 13.02 8.55
C MET A 16 6.23 12.55 7.47
N ALA A 17 6.75 12.19 6.29
CA ALA A 17 5.96 11.74 5.15
C ALA A 17 6.81 10.92 4.18
N ALA A 18 6.31 9.75 3.79
CA ALA A 18 6.92 8.89 2.79
C ALA A 18 5.92 8.51 1.70
N LYS A 19 6.35 8.59 0.45
CA LYS A 19 5.64 8.04 -0.70
C LYS A 19 6.06 6.59 -0.89
N ILE A 20 5.06 5.72 -0.96
CA ILE A 20 5.20 4.30 -1.22
C ILE A 20 4.63 4.04 -2.61
N THR A 21 5.36 3.29 -3.42
CA THR A 21 4.84 2.74 -4.68
C THR A 21 5.05 1.24 -4.69
N GLY A 22 4.13 0.53 -5.33
CA GLY A 22 4.21 -0.90 -5.43
C GLY A 22 3.05 -1.47 -6.20
N ARG A 23 2.86 -2.77 -6.04
CA ARG A 23 1.76 -3.53 -6.60
C ARG A 23 1.10 -4.39 -5.55
N PHE A 24 -0.17 -4.68 -5.75
CA PHE A 24 -0.89 -5.68 -4.99
C PHE A 24 -1.56 -6.68 -5.90
N GLU A 25 -1.75 -7.90 -5.41
CA GLU A 25 -2.29 -9.02 -6.17
C GLU A 25 -3.60 -9.50 -5.54
N ILE A 26 -4.60 -9.76 -6.39
CA ILE A 26 -5.88 -10.37 -5.98
C ILE A 26 -6.14 -11.52 -6.96
N GLY A 27 -6.02 -12.76 -6.47
CA GLY A 27 -6.04 -13.92 -7.35
C GLY A 27 -4.84 -13.91 -8.31
N ASP A 28 -5.10 -13.97 -9.61
CA ASP A 28 -4.07 -13.92 -10.67
C ASP A 28 -3.83 -12.49 -11.22
N ASP A 29 -4.59 -11.50 -10.77
CA ASP A 29 -4.51 -10.12 -11.25
C ASP A 29 -3.59 -9.27 -10.37
N SER A 30 -2.75 -8.43 -11.00
CA SER A 30 -1.79 -7.54 -10.34
C SER A 30 -2.05 -6.08 -10.68
N PHE A 31 -2.01 -5.22 -9.67
CA PHE A 31 -2.41 -3.82 -9.77
C PHE A 31 -1.40 -2.89 -9.13
N GLU A 32 -1.04 -1.82 -9.84
CA GLU A 32 -0.18 -0.76 -9.30
C GLU A 32 -0.92 0.13 -8.31
N PHE A 33 -0.22 0.56 -7.26
CA PHE A 33 -0.69 1.53 -6.30
C PHE A 33 0.37 2.58 -5.95
N SER A 34 -0.10 3.70 -5.42
CA SER A 34 0.74 4.65 -4.70
C SER A 34 0.09 4.99 -3.38
N ALA A 35 0.88 5.17 -2.33
CA ALA A 35 0.40 5.57 -1.03
C ALA A 35 1.29 6.63 -0.41
N ILE A 36 0.73 7.45 0.48
CA ILE A 36 1.49 8.39 1.31
C ILE A 36 1.31 7.97 2.76
N ALA A 37 2.41 7.69 3.44
CA ALA A 37 2.48 7.40 4.87
C ALA A 37 2.95 8.64 5.64
N PHE A 38 2.33 8.93 6.79
CA PHE A 38 2.65 10.08 7.67
C PHE A 38 2.73 9.65 9.17
N GLY A 39 3.64 10.21 10.00
CA GLY A 39 3.61 10.10 11.50
C GLY A 39 4.85 10.69 12.25
N ARG A 40 4.86 11.12 13.54
CA ARG A 40 4.00 10.96 14.77
C ARG A 40 3.63 12.31 15.45
N ILE A 41 2.61 12.49 16.33
CA ILE A 41 2.02 11.68 17.43
C ILE A 41 0.52 11.35 17.20
N GLY A 42 0.10 10.09 17.47
CA GLY A 42 -1.30 9.61 17.44
C GLY A 42 -1.54 8.31 16.63
N GLY A 43 -0.66 8.00 15.68
CA GLY A 43 -0.70 6.79 14.85
C GLY A 43 -0.12 7.02 13.45
N GLN A 44 0.35 5.95 12.79
CA GLN A 44 0.76 5.98 11.38
C GLN A 44 -0.49 6.11 10.51
N ASN A 45 -0.59 7.16 9.68
CA ASN A 45 -1.69 7.32 8.73
C ASN A 45 -1.18 7.02 7.32
N ILE A 46 -1.86 6.14 6.59
CA ILE A 46 -1.52 5.80 5.21
C ILE A 46 -2.72 6.12 4.31
N GLY A 47 -2.50 6.97 3.30
CA GLY A 47 -3.46 7.28 2.24
C GLY A 47 -3.08 6.58 0.94
N ALA A 48 -3.81 5.54 0.54
CA ALA A 48 -3.57 4.86 -0.74
C ALA A 48 -4.42 5.46 -1.88
N LYS A 49 -3.87 5.43 -3.10
CA LYS A 49 -4.54 5.89 -4.32
C LYS A 49 -4.27 4.93 -5.46
N LEU A 50 -5.32 4.67 -6.23
CA LEU A 50 -5.31 3.85 -7.43
C LEU A 50 -5.53 4.71 -8.68
N THR A 51 -5.01 4.27 -9.82
CA THR A 51 -5.27 4.95 -11.09
C THR A 51 -6.71 4.70 -11.55
N LYS A 52 -7.24 5.57 -12.42
CA LYS A 52 -8.57 5.35 -13.03
C LYS A 52 -8.65 4.02 -13.80
N LYS A 53 -7.53 3.56 -14.37
CA LYS A 53 -7.43 2.29 -15.08
C LYS A 53 -7.60 1.13 -14.10
N THR A 54 -6.79 1.12 -13.04
CA THR A 54 -6.85 0.14 -11.95
C THR A 54 -8.25 0.04 -11.35
N ILE A 55 -8.89 1.18 -11.05
CA ILE A 55 -10.27 1.22 -10.52
C ILE A 55 -11.25 0.56 -11.49
N LYS A 56 -11.11 0.80 -12.80
CA LYS A 56 -11.97 0.20 -13.82
C LYS A 56 -11.77 -1.31 -13.91
N GLU A 57 -10.53 -1.78 -13.83
CA GLU A 57 -10.19 -3.21 -13.86
C GLU A 57 -10.75 -3.94 -12.62
N ILE A 58 -10.54 -3.39 -11.41
CA ILE A 58 -11.12 -3.88 -10.15
C ILE A 58 -12.65 -4.00 -10.25
N LYS A 59 -13.33 -2.96 -10.74
CA LYS A 59 -14.79 -3.00 -10.94
C LYS A 59 -15.21 -4.06 -11.96
N SER A 60 -14.42 -4.27 -13.01
CA SER A 60 -14.71 -5.28 -14.04
C SER A 60 -14.59 -6.71 -13.50
N LEU A 61 -13.80 -6.92 -12.45
CA LEU A 61 -13.64 -8.20 -11.76
C LEU A 61 -14.69 -8.40 -10.65
N GLY A 62 -15.57 -7.43 -10.43
CA GLY A 62 -16.66 -7.51 -9.44
C GLY A 62 -16.28 -7.05 -8.04
N TYR A 63 -15.10 -6.44 -7.86
CA TYR A 63 -14.68 -5.89 -6.57
C TYR A 63 -15.14 -4.44 -6.40
N ASP A 64 -15.37 -4.06 -5.14
CA ASP A 64 -15.60 -2.67 -4.76
C ASP A 64 -14.27 -1.94 -4.54
N PRO A 65 -13.97 -0.86 -5.31
CA PRO A 65 -12.68 -0.17 -5.19
C PRO A 65 -12.45 0.48 -3.83
N ASP A 66 -13.49 0.94 -3.14
CA ASP A 66 -13.35 1.54 -1.81
C ASP A 66 -12.95 0.46 -0.79
N GLU A 67 -13.55 -0.75 -0.85
CA GLU A 67 -13.12 -1.89 -0.03
C GLU A 67 -11.67 -2.34 -0.34
N ILE A 68 -11.27 -2.32 -1.63
CA ILE A 68 -9.88 -2.64 -2.01
C ILE A 68 -8.90 -1.60 -1.46
N ILE A 69 -9.23 -0.31 -1.54
CA ILE A 69 -8.40 0.77 -1.01
C ILE A 69 -8.28 0.66 0.52
N ASP A 70 -9.39 0.42 1.22
CA ASP A 70 -9.38 0.23 2.68
C ASP A 70 -8.53 -0.98 3.10
N THR A 71 -8.70 -2.11 2.40
CA THR A 71 -7.90 -3.33 2.62
C THR A 71 -6.42 -3.09 2.37
N LEU A 72 -6.06 -2.39 1.29
CA LEU A 72 -4.68 -2.02 0.97
C LEU A 72 -4.09 -1.13 2.08
N GLN A 73 -4.80 -0.09 2.49
CA GLN A 73 -4.35 0.80 3.58
C GLN A 73 -4.16 0.04 4.90
N HIS A 74 -5.11 -0.85 5.24
CA HIS A 74 -5.03 -1.65 6.45
C HIS A 74 -3.78 -2.55 6.45
N ASN A 75 -3.52 -3.27 5.36
CA ASN A 75 -2.35 -4.13 5.26
C ASN A 75 -1.03 -3.33 5.31
N LEU A 76 -0.96 -2.16 4.68
CA LEU A 76 0.20 -1.26 4.76
C LEU A 76 0.43 -0.79 6.22
N ILE A 77 -0.62 -0.41 6.95
CA ILE A 77 -0.53 0.01 8.36
C ILE A 77 -0.09 -1.15 9.27
N GLN A 78 -0.56 -2.38 8.99
CA GLN A 78 -0.22 -3.58 9.76
C GLN A 78 1.16 -4.17 9.38
N GLY A 79 1.83 -3.64 8.34
CA GLY A 79 3.09 -4.18 7.85
C GLY A 79 2.97 -5.55 7.17
N ARG A 80 1.78 -5.90 6.67
CA ARG A 80 1.51 -7.11 5.89
C ARG A 80 1.88 -6.88 4.43
N LEU A 81 3.17 -6.85 4.18
CA LEU A 81 3.74 -6.49 2.88
C LEU A 81 5.13 -7.11 2.71
N ASN A 82 5.44 -7.38 1.44
CA ASN A 82 6.74 -7.80 0.94
C ASN A 82 7.57 -6.56 0.60
N LEU A 83 8.78 -6.48 1.17
CA LEU A 83 9.74 -5.40 0.91
C LEU A 83 10.80 -5.86 -0.09
N PRO A 84 11.35 -4.95 -0.92
CA PRO A 84 12.45 -5.29 -1.80
C PRO A 84 13.72 -5.57 -0.98
N GLU A 85 14.61 -6.40 -1.53
CA GLU A 85 15.90 -6.69 -0.88
C GLU A 85 16.67 -5.40 -0.59
N GLY A 86 17.09 -5.20 0.66
CA GLY A 86 17.82 -4.02 1.11
C GLY A 86 16.98 -2.92 1.76
N LEU A 87 15.64 -2.98 1.68
CA LEU A 87 14.75 -2.06 2.41
C LEU A 87 14.28 -2.75 3.71
N GLN A 88 14.87 -2.38 4.84
CA GLN A 88 14.55 -2.98 6.13
C GLN A 88 13.40 -2.24 6.82
N ARG A 89 12.51 -2.97 7.50
CA ARG A 89 11.41 -2.40 8.30
C ARG A 89 11.91 -1.42 9.36
N GLU A 90 13.13 -1.61 9.84
CA GLU A 90 13.81 -0.76 10.83
C GLU A 90 14.23 0.61 10.26
N SER A 91 14.39 0.76 8.93
CA SER A 91 14.66 2.07 8.31
C SER A 91 13.52 3.08 8.51
N PHE A 92 12.35 2.62 8.96
CA PHE A 92 11.19 3.44 9.28
C PHE A 92 11.03 3.70 10.79
N ALA A 93 11.82 3.03 11.62
CA ALA A 93 11.75 3.09 13.07
C ALA A 93 13.17 3.04 13.66
N ASP A 94 13.89 4.16 13.64
CA ASP A 94 14.55 4.75 14.83
C ASP A 94 15.53 5.88 14.45
N SER A 95 15.38 7.00 15.15
CA SER A 95 16.48 7.74 15.77
C SER A 95 15.92 8.42 17.02
#